data_AF-A0A3C0NBK4-F1
#
_entry.id   AF-A0A3C0NBK4-F1
#
_cell.length_a   1.000
_cell.length_b   1.000
_cell.length_c   1.000
_cell.angle_alpha   90.00
_cell.angle_beta   90.00
_cell.angle_gamma   90.00
#
_symmetry.space_group_name_H-M   'P 1'
#
loop_
_entity.id
_entity.type
_entity.pdbx_description
1 polymer ?
#
loop_
_entity_poly.entity_id
_entity_poly.type
_entity_poly.pdbx_seq_one_letter_code
_entity_poly.pdbx_strand_id
1 'polypeptide(L)' 'MNEPKQKTIDEIFADGTLIDLALKQAVQEALWRHKQAGNPVVAWRNGKIVWIHPKEIPVPEKDAVTPDVMA' A
#
# COMPACT_ATOMS: atom_id res chain seq x y z
N MET A 1 -10.86 23.16 23.59
CA MET A 1 -10.81 22.38 22.34
C MET A 1 -10.82 20.92 22.75
N ASN A 2 -11.76 20.11 22.25
CA ASN A 2 -11.83 18.69 22.58
C ASN A 2 -10.99 17.94 21.56
N GLU A 3 -9.86 17.35 21.96
CA GLU A 3 -9.07 16.52 21.06
C GLU A 3 -9.87 15.28 20.65
N PRO A 4 -9.82 14.85 19.37
CA PRO A 4 -10.47 13.62 18.97
C PRO A 4 -9.83 12.45 19.73
N LYS A 5 -10.66 11.69 20.44
CA LYS A 5 -10.22 10.51 21.18
C LYS A 5 -9.62 9.50 20.20
N GLN A 6 -8.39 9.07 20.46
CA GLN A 6 -7.78 7.99 19.66
C GLN A 6 -8.62 6.72 19.75
N LYS A 7 -8.82 6.06 18.61
CA LYS A 7 -9.52 4.78 18.53
C LYS A 7 -8.71 3.70 19.26
N THR A 8 -9.40 2.79 19.95
CA THR A 8 -8.77 1.58 20.50
C THR A 8 -8.37 0.61 19.39
N ILE A 9 -7.55 -0.39 19.71
CA ILE A 9 -7.19 -1.44 18.75
C ILE A 9 -8.45 -2.15 18.25
N ASP A 10 -9.37 -2.53 19.15
CA ASP A 10 -10.61 -3.20 18.77
C ASP A 10 -11.47 -2.35 17.80
N GLU A 11 -11.57 -1.04 18.05
CA GLU A 11 -12.27 -0.10 17.18
C GLU A 11 -11.60 0.04 15.81
N ILE A 12 -10.27 -0.02 15.76
CA ILE A 12 -9.49 0.00 14.51
C ILE A 12 -9.72 -1.27 13.70
N PHE A 13 -9.73 -2.43 14.35
CA PHE A 13 -10.01 -3.71 13.69
C PHE A 13 -11.46 -3.80 13.20
N ALA A 14 -12.42 -3.27 13.96
CA ALA A 14 -13.82 -3.24 13.56
C ALA A 14 -14.08 -2.29 12.37
N ASP A 15 -13.42 -1.14 12.34
CA ASP A 15 -13.53 -0.14 11.27
C ASP A 15 -12.75 -0.53 10.00
N GLY A 16 -11.59 -1.20 10.15
CA GLY A 16 -10.78 -1.73 9.05
C GLY A 16 -9.98 -0.68 8.26
N THR A 17 -10.44 0.58 8.18
CA THR A 17 -9.86 1.61 7.31
C THR A 17 -8.37 1.84 7.55
N LEU A 18 -7.96 1.98 8.81
CA LEU A 18 -6.56 2.25 9.15
C LEU A 18 -5.65 1.05 8.83
N ILE A 19 -6.18 -0.18 8.97
CA ILE A 19 -5.46 -1.41 8.64
C ILE A 19 -5.30 -1.51 7.12
N ASP A 20 -6.36 -1.26 6.37
CA ASP A 20 -6.34 -1.30 4.90
C ASP A 20 -5.34 -0.28 4.33
N LEU A 21 -5.30 0.93 4.90
CA LEU A 21 -4.35 1.97 4.51
C LEU A 21 -2.91 1.54 4.80
N ALA A 22 -2.63 1.02 6.00
CA ALA A 22 -1.30 0.55 6.37
C ALA A 22 -0.86 -0.62 5.49
N LEU A 23 -1.76 -1.57 5.20
CA LEU A 23 -1.48 -2.71 4.33
C LEU A 23 -1.19 -2.25 2.90
N LYS A 24 -2.01 -1.33 2.35
CA LYS A 24 -1.79 -0.76 1.01
C LYS A 24 -0.41 -0.11 0.89
N GLN A 25 -0.01 0.70 1.89
CA GLN A 25 1.31 1.34 1.92
C GLN A 25 2.44 0.30 1.98
N ALA A 26 2.31 -0.71 2.84
CA ALA A 26 3.31 -1.77 2.96
C ALA A 26 3.46 -2.57 1.65
N VAL A 27 2.36 -2.91 0.98
CA VAL A 27 2.37 -3.60 -0.31
C VAL A 27 3.04 -2.75 -1.38
N GLN A 28 2.72 -1.45 -1.46
CA GLN A 28 3.35 -0.55 -2.43
C GLN A 28 4.87 -0.50 -2.25
N GLU A 29 5.35 -0.35 -1.02
CA GLU A 29 6.78 -0.34 -0.70
C GLU A 29 7.44 -1.69 -1.06
N ALA A 30 6.79 -2.81 -0.76
CA ALA A 30 7.30 -4.13 -1.12
C ALA A 30 7.43 -4.28 -2.65
N LEU A 31 6.39 -3.93 -3.41
CA LEU A 31 6.41 -3.98 -4.87
C LEU A 31 7.53 -3.11 -5.45
N TRP A 32 7.76 -1.92 -4.87
CA TRP A 32 8.85 -1.03 -5.27
C TRP A 32 10.23 -1.64 -5.03
N ARG A 33 10.46 -2.30 -3.90
CA ARG A 33 11.71 -3.02 -3.61
C ARG A 33 11.92 -4.18 -4.57
N HIS A 34 10.88 -4.97 -4.83
CA HIS A 34 10.96 -6.09 -5.78
C HIS A 34 11.32 -5.61 -7.19
N LYS A 35 10.68 -4.54 -7.67
CA LYS A 35 10.97 -3.94 -8.98
C LYS A 35 12.43 -3.51 -9.12
N GLN A 36 12.96 -2.78 -8.13
CA GLN A 36 14.35 -2.31 -8.16
C GLN A 36 15.38 -3.43 -8.04
N ALA A 37 15.08 -4.45 -7.24
CA ALA A 37 15.95 -5.60 -7.07
C ALA A 37 15.94 -6.56 -8.28
N GLY A 38 15.07 -6.33 -9.28
CA GLY A 38 14.89 -7.26 -10.40
C GLY A 38 14.20 -8.56 -9.98
N ASN A 39 13.46 -8.55 -8.87
CA ASN A 39 12.75 -9.73 -8.35
C ASN A 39 11.30 -9.77 -8.85
N PRO A 40 10.86 -10.84 -9.53
CA PRO A 40 9.47 -10.97 -9.94
C PRO A 40 8.56 -11.15 -8.72
N VAL A 41 7.27 -10.94 -8.94
CA VAL A 41 6.23 -11.22 -7.94
C VAL A 41 5.15 -12.11 -8.53
N VAL A 42 4.43 -12.82 -7.68
CA VAL A 42 3.30 -13.67 -8.08
C VAL A 42 2.00 -12.99 -7.67
N ALA A 43 1.05 -12.92 -8.59
CA ALA A 43 -0.29 -12.43 -8.32
C ALA A 43 -1.34 -13.47 -8.73
N TRP A 44 -2.44 -13.51 -7.99
CA TRP A 44 -3.64 -14.21 -8.42
C TRP A 44 -4.46 -13.31 -9.35
N ARG A 45 -4.72 -13.73 -10.59
CA ARG A 45 -5.55 -13.01 -11.55
C ARG A 45 -6.47 -13.98 -12.27
N ASN A 46 -7.77 -13.70 -12.26
CA ASN A 46 -8.78 -14.49 -12.97
C ASN A 46 -8.69 -16.01 -12.70
N GLY A 47 -8.52 -16.39 -11.42
CA GLY A 47 -8.44 -17.80 -11.02
C GLY A 47 -7.10 -18.47 -11.32
N LYS A 48 -6.07 -17.71 -11.73
CA LYS A 48 -4.77 -18.26 -12.13
C LYS A 48 -3.63 -17.55 -11.40
N ILE A 49 -2.56 -18.31 -11.21
CA ILE A 49 -1.27 -17.80 -10.74
C ILE A 49 -0.57 -17.13 -11.92
N VAL A 50 -0.22 -15.86 -11.78
CA VAL A 50 0.48 -15.07 -12.79
C VAL A 50 1.77 -14.53 -12.21
N TRP A 51 2.89 -14.85 -12.86
CA TRP A 51 4.18 -14.23 -12.58
C TRP A 51 4.23 -12.87 -13.26
N ILE A 52 4.59 -11.84 -12.50
CA ILE A 52 4.76 -10.47 -12.98
C ILE A 52 6.26 -10.19 -13.00
N HIS A 53 6.77 -9.90 -14.19
CA HIS A 53 8.17 -9.56 -14.37
C HIS A 53 8.46 -8.20 -13.68
N PRO A 54 9.66 -7.97 -13.09
CA PRO A 54 9.99 -6.74 -12.37
C PRO A 54 9.60 -5.45 -13.12
N LYS A 55 9.87 -5.41 -14.43
CA LYS A 55 9.57 -4.26 -15.31
C LYS A 55 8.07 -3.92 -15.40
N GLU A 56 7.22 -4.92 -15.21
CA GLU A 56 5.76 -4.83 -15.34
C GLU A 56 5.07 -4.64 -13.98
N ILE A 57 5.82 -4.62 -12.87
CA ILE A 57 5.25 -4.38 -11.55
C ILE A 57 4.67 -2.95 -11.52
N PRO A 58 3.35 -2.80 -11.25
CA PRO A 58 2.69 -1.51 -11.20
C PRO A 58 3.01 -0.85 -9.86
N VAL A 59 4.00 0.03 -9.86
CA VAL A 59 4.28 0.93 -8.73
C VAL A 59 3.97 2.34 -9.18
N PRO A 60 3.24 3.13 -8.36
CA PRO A 60 3.19 4.57 -8.60
C PRO A 60 4.62 5.10 -8.55
N GLU A 61 5.00 5.96 -9.49
CA GLU A 61 6.25 6.71 -9.39
C GLU A 61 6.22 7.49 -8.07
N LYS A 62 7.32 7.45 -7.31
CA LYS A 62 7.36 7.95 -5.93
C LYS A 62 7.30 9.48 -5.82
N ASP A 63 6.93 10.18 -6.90
CA ASP A 63 7.00 11.65 -7.01
C ASP A 63 5.65 12.34 -7.24
N ALA A 64 4.51 11.65 -7.08
CA ALA A 64 3.17 12.26 -7.21
C ALA A 64 2.41 12.38 -5.88
N VAL A 65 3.11 12.64 -4.77
CA VAL A 65 2.51 13.29 -3.60
C VAL A 65 3.19 14.64 -3.45
N THR A 66 2.71 15.64 -4.18
CA THR A 66 2.87 17.02 -3.75
C THR A 66 2.26 17.13 -2.34
N PRO A 67 2.96 17.69 -1.35
CA PRO A 67 2.35 18.01 -0.07
C PRO A 67 1.46 19.25 -0.26
N ASP A 68 0.29 19.08 -0.88
CA ASP A 68 -0.80 20.07 -0.86
C ASP A 68 -1.56 19.96 0.45
N VAL A 69 -0.89 20.26 1.57
CA VAL A 69 -1.52 20.75 2.80
C VAL A 69 -0.53 21.65 3.53
N MET A 70 -0.23 22.83 2.97
CA MET A 70 0.19 24.03 3.70
C MET A 70 -0.18 25.26 2.87
N ALA A 71 -1.46 25.65 2.90
CA ALA A 71 -1.94 26.99 2.56
C ALA A 71 -3.20 27.29 3.37
#